data_AF-A0A965QEC2-F1
#
_entry.id   AF-A0A965QEC2-F1
#
_cell.length_a   1.000
_cell.length_b   1.000
_cell.length_c   1.000
_cell.angle_alpha   90.00
_cell.angle_beta   90.00
_cell.angle_gamma   90.00
#
_symmetry.space_group_name_H-M   'P 1'
#
loop_
_entity.id
_entity.type
_entity.pdbx_description
1 polymer ?
#
loop_
_entity_poly.entity_id
_entity_poly.type
_entity_poly.pdbx_seq_one_letter_code
_entity_poly.pdbx_strand_id
1 'polypeptide(L)'
;MEIMKIKWTQKITLGLLIGISSPFVFMPLILFVLSQSQYATFSSYWDLAWSDPKYTSKYLSLGLISNLLWFYLFLNREKYEYTRGIILGMLCFIPFMIYVNLFL
;
A
#
# COMPACT_ATOMS: atom_id res chain seq x y z
N MET A 1 -1.46 25.11 20.22
CA MET A 1 -1.40 24.05 19.20
C MET A 1 0.05 23.97 18.75
N GLU A 2 0.88 23.16 19.41
CA GLU A 2 2.28 22.99 19.00
C GLU A 2 2.29 22.34 17.62
N ILE A 3 2.79 23.08 16.63
CA ILE A 3 3.08 22.57 15.31
C ILE A 3 4.21 21.56 15.50
N MET A 4 3.83 20.30 15.51
CA MET A 4 4.73 19.16 15.64
C MET A 4 5.75 19.20 14.49
N LYS A 5 6.92 19.78 14.75
CA LYS A 5 8.03 19.80 13.78
C LYS A 5 8.40 18.35 13.47
N ILE A 6 8.05 17.88 12.28
CA ILE A 6 8.47 16.57 11.80
C ILE A 6 9.99 16.64 11.61
N LYS A 7 10.74 16.22 12.62
CA LYS A 7 12.17 15.94 12.45
C LYS A 7 12.26 14.73 11.55
N TRP A 8 12.72 14.95 10.32
CA TRP A 8 12.95 13.87 9.37
C TRP A 8 14.07 12.98 9.89
N THR A 9 13.73 11.75 10.29
CA THR A 9 14.66 10.75 10.81
C THR A 9 14.74 9.59 9.82
N GLN A 10 15.89 8.91 9.73
CA GLN A 10 16.06 7.69 8.92
C GLN A 10 14.95 6.64 9.15
N LYS A 11 14.42 6.54 10.38
CA LYS A 11 13.32 5.65 10.74
C LYS A 11 12.00 6.01 10.06
N ILE A 12 11.73 7.31 9.88
CA ILE A 12 10.55 7.79 9.13
C ILE A 12 10.70 7.39 7.66
N THR A 13 11.89 7.56 7.09
CA THR A 13 12.19 7.15 5.72
C THR A 13 12.03 5.63 5.53
N LEU A 14 12.51 4.83 6.49
CA LEU A 14 12.31 3.38 6.47
C LEU A 14 10.83 3.00 6.57
N GLY A 15 10.06 3.64 7.46
CA GLY A 15 8.61 3.43 7.54
C GLY A 15 7.90 3.78 6.23
N LEU A 16 8.32 4.88 5.58
CA LEU A 16 7.78 5.30 4.28
C LEU A 16 8.09 4.27 3.19
N LEU A 17 9.33 3.79 3.12
CA LEU A 17 9.72 2.74 2.19
C LEU A 17 8.92 1.46 2.42
N ILE A 18 8.65 1.08 3.67
CA ILE A 18 7.80 -0.08 3.99
C ILE A 18 6.37 0.18 3.50
N GLY A 19 5.80 1.35 3.80
CA GLY A 19 4.45 1.71 3.36
C GLY A 19 4.28 1.76 1.83
N ILE A 20 5.33 2.16 1.10
CA ILE A 20 5.31 2.15 -0.37
C ILE A 20 5.53 0.75 -0.93
N SER A 21 6.49 -0.02 -0.40
CA SER A 21 6.86 -1.33 -0.96
C SER A 21 5.87 -2.45 -0.63
N SER A 22 5.25 -2.41 0.54
CA SER A 22 4.33 -3.46 1.01
C SER A 22 3.16 -3.71 0.02
N PRO A 23 2.42 -2.70 -0.48
CA PRO A 23 1.36 -2.91 -1.45
C PRO A 23 1.83 -3.64 -2.71
N PHE A 24 3.05 -3.36 -3.19
CA PHE A 24 3.61 -4.05 -4.37
C PHE A 24 3.99 -5.51 -4.11
N VAL A 25 4.30 -5.88 -2.86
CA VAL A 25 4.58 -7.27 -2.47
C VAL A 25 3.27 -8.03 -2.20
N PHE A 26 2.30 -7.38 -1.56
CA PHE A 26 1.03 -8.01 -1.20
C PHE A 26 0.04 -8.08 -2.36
N MET A 27 0.10 -7.17 -3.33
CA MET A 27 -0.71 -7.21 -4.55
C MET A 27 -0.54 -8.53 -5.33
N PRO A 28 0.68 -8.98 -5.74
CA PRO A 28 0.85 -10.27 -6.42
C PRO A 28 0.41 -11.44 -5.55
N LEU A 29 0.62 -11.37 -4.24
CA LEU A 29 0.16 -12.40 -3.31
C LEU A 29 -1.37 -12.52 -3.30
N ILE A 30 -2.08 -11.38 -3.26
CA ILE A 30 -3.54 -11.30 -3.39
C ILE A 30 -4.00 -11.87 -4.73
N LEU A 31 -3.36 -11.47 -5.83
CA LEU A 31 -3.70 -11.96 -7.17
C LEU A 31 -3.47 -13.47 -7.29
N PHE A 32 -2.41 -13.99 -6.67
CA PHE A 32 -2.14 -15.42 -6.61
C PHE A 32 -3.27 -16.17 -5.88
N VAL A 33 -3.67 -15.71 -4.69
CA VAL A 33 -4.78 -16.32 -3.93
C VAL A 33 -6.10 -16.25 -4.72
N LEU A 34 -6.39 -15.13 -5.38
CA LEU A 34 -7.59 -14.99 -6.22
C LEU A 34 -7.58 -15.93 -7.43
N SER A 35 -6.42 -16.11 -8.07
CA SER A 35 -6.27 -17.01 -9.22
C SER A 35 -6.62 -18.46 -8.88
N GLN A 36 -6.24 -18.92 -7.67
CA GLN A 36 -6.58 -20.26 -7.19
C GLN A 36 -8.08 -20.42 -6.93
N SER A 37 -8.75 -19.36 -6.45
CA SER A 37 -10.18 -19.38 -6.16
C SER A 37 -11.05 -19.40 -7.43
N GLN A 38 -10.60 -18.78 -8.52
CA GLN A 38 -11.37 -18.66 -9.77
C GLN A 38 -10.94 -19.63 -10.88
N TYR A 39 -10.07 -20.60 -10.59
CA TYR A 39 -9.52 -21.57 -11.56
C TYR A 39 -8.91 -20.91 -12.81
N ALA A 40 -8.35 -19.71 -12.65
CA ALA A 40 -7.78 -18.93 -13.75
C ALA A 40 -6.27 -18.75 -13.55
N THR A 41 -5.54 -18.52 -14.65
CA THR A 41 -4.09 -18.42 -14.64
C THR A 41 -3.65 -17.11 -13.98
N PHE A 42 -2.65 -17.16 -13.10
CA PHE A 42 -2.06 -15.97 -12.46
C PHE A 42 -1.66 -14.90 -13.48
N SER A 43 -1.06 -15.31 -14.61
CA SER A 43 -0.66 -14.39 -15.69
C SER A 43 -1.83 -13.53 -16.18
N SER A 44 -3.02 -14.13 -16.37
CA SER A 44 -4.18 -13.39 -16.86
C SER A 44 -4.63 -12.29 -15.91
N TYR A 45 -4.59 -12.53 -14.59
CA TYR A 45 -4.91 -11.50 -13.60
C TYR A 45 -3.80 -10.47 -13.44
N TRP A 46 -2.55 -10.89 -13.57
CA TRP A 46 -1.41 -9.99 -13.56
C TRP A 46 -1.48 -9.01 -14.75
N ASP A 47 -1.70 -9.53 -15.94
CA ASP A 47 -1.85 -8.74 -17.16
C ASP A 47 -3.06 -7.82 -17.07
N LEU A 48 -4.20 -8.30 -16.55
CA LEU A 48 -5.39 -7.47 -16.31
C LEU A 48 -5.12 -6.34 -15.29
N ALA A 49 -4.41 -6.65 -14.21
CA ALA A 49 -4.09 -5.70 -13.16
C ALA A 49 -3.16 -4.58 -13.64
N TRP A 50 -2.36 -4.80 -14.67
CA TRP A 50 -1.50 -3.78 -15.28
C TRP A 50 -2.09 -3.12 -16.53
N SER A 51 -2.97 -3.82 -17.25
CA SER A 51 -3.57 -3.32 -18.51
C SER A 51 -4.69 -2.33 -18.28
N ASP A 52 -5.44 -2.45 -17.18
CA ASP A 52 -6.56 -1.57 -16.87
C ASP A 52 -6.33 -0.85 -15.52
N PRO A 53 -6.20 0.50 -15.54
CA PRO A 53 -5.97 1.30 -14.34
C PRO A 53 -7.03 1.07 -13.26
N LYS A 54 -8.28 0.77 -13.62
CA LYS A 54 -9.37 0.52 -12.65
C LYS A 54 -9.07 -0.72 -11.80
N TYR A 55 -8.56 -1.77 -12.44
CA TYR A 55 -8.12 -2.97 -11.73
C TYR A 55 -6.84 -2.70 -10.94
N THR A 56 -5.89 -1.95 -11.50
CA THR A 56 -4.67 -1.53 -10.76
C THR A 56 -5.04 -0.83 -9.46
N SER A 57 -5.90 0.19 -9.52
CA SER A 57 -6.34 0.97 -8.35
C SER A 57 -7.04 0.10 -7.32
N LYS A 58 -7.91 -0.82 -7.77
CA LYS A 58 -8.62 -1.75 -6.89
C LYS A 58 -7.68 -2.72 -6.17
N TYR A 59 -6.76 -3.37 -6.89
CA TYR A 59 -5.83 -4.32 -6.30
C TYR A 59 -4.76 -3.63 -5.44
N LEU A 60 -4.33 -2.45 -5.83
CA LEU A 60 -3.38 -1.63 -5.05
C LEU A 60 -4.04 -1.15 -3.75
N SER A 61 -5.33 -0.77 -3.78
CA SER A 61 -6.12 -0.49 -2.57
C SER A 61 -6.19 -1.69 -1.64
N LEU A 62 -6.37 -2.90 -2.20
CA LEU A 62 -6.36 -4.12 -1.40
C LEU A 62 -4.97 -4.43 -0.82
N GLY A 63 -3.90 -4.15 -1.55
CA GLY A 63 -2.52 -4.23 -1.06
C GLY A 63 -2.22 -3.24 0.06
N LEU A 64 -2.80 -2.04 0.03
CA LEU A 64 -2.68 -1.04 1.10
C LEU A 64 -3.27 -1.52 2.43
N ILE A 65 -4.20 -2.47 2.44
CA ILE A 65 -4.69 -3.09 3.68
C ILE A 65 -3.55 -3.78 4.43
N SER A 66 -2.57 -4.34 3.72
CA SER A 66 -1.39 -4.94 4.35
C SER A 66 -0.54 -3.94 5.12
N ASN A 67 -0.56 -2.65 4.73
CA ASN A 67 0.13 -1.61 5.50
C ASN A 67 -0.44 -1.43 6.91
N LEU A 68 -1.73 -1.77 7.13
CA LEU A 68 -2.30 -1.75 8.48
C LEU A 68 -1.65 -2.80 9.40
N LEU A 69 -1.22 -3.95 8.86
CA LEU A 69 -0.50 -4.96 9.64
C LEU A 69 0.82 -4.39 10.17
N TRP A 70 1.62 -3.78 9.30
CA TRP A 70 2.87 -3.13 9.68
C TRP A 70 2.63 -1.96 10.63
N PHE A 71 1.64 -1.12 10.34
CA PHE A 71 1.24 -0.01 11.19
C PHE A 71 0.95 -0.48 12.62
N TYR A 72 0.13 -1.52 12.78
CA TYR A 72 -0.24 -2.07 14.08
C TYR A 72 0.97 -2.66 14.81
N LEU A 73 1.82 -3.43 14.12
CA LEU A 73 3.03 -4.02 14.70
C LEU A 73 4.01 -2.96 15.21
N PHE A 74 4.26 -1.89 14.44
CA PHE A 74 5.17 -0.82 14.86
C PHE A 74 4.58 0.08 15.94
N LEU A 75 3.26 0.30 15.90
CA LEU A 75 2.57 1.06 16.94
C LEU A 75 2.66 0.33 18.30
N ASN A 76 2.45 -0.98 18.32
CA ASN A 76 2.55 -1.78 19.55
C ASN A 76 3.97 -1.89 20.12
N ARG A 77 4.99 -1.56 19.32
CA ARG A 77 6.40 -1.50 19.76
C ARG A 77 6.86 -0.08 20.09
N GLU A 78 5.92 0.87 20.22
CA GLU A 78 6.17 2.30 20.49
C GLU A 78 7.10 2.95 19.46
N LYS A 79 7.18 2.39 18.25
CA LYS A 79 8.04 2.87 17.15
C LYS A 79 7.33 3.95 16.33
N TYR A 80 6.89 5.03 16.99
CA TYR A 80 6.07 6.08 16.36
C TYR A 80 6.67 6.72 15.10
N GLU A 81 8.00 6.81 15.00
CA GLU A 81 8.68 7.33 13.81
C GLU A 81 8.43 6.45 12.57
N TYR A 82 8.45 5.12 12.73
CA TYR A 82 8.16 4.18 11.64
C TYR A 82 6.68 4.25 11.25
N THR A 83 5.80 4.27 12.25
CA THR A 83 4.35 4.38 12.07
C THR A 83 3.97 5.63 11.26
N ARG A 84 4.61 6.78 11.55
CA ARG A 84 4.42 8.02 10.77
C ARG A 84 4.91 7.87 9.33
N GLY A 85 6.06 7.23 9.13
CA GLY A 85 6.56 6.91 7.80
C GLY A 85 5.57 6.08 6.98
N ILE A 86 5.01 5.02 7.58
CA ILE A 86 4.05 4.13 6.92
C ILE A 86 2.79 4.89 6.50
N ILE A 87 2.25 5.75 7.37
CA ILE A 87 1.11 6.61 7.01
C ILE A 87 1.47 7.53 5.83
N LEU A 88 2.62 8.19 5.87
CA LEU A 88 3.06 9.04 4.76
C LEU A 88 3.19 8.26 3.45
N GLY A 89 3.72 7.03 3.50
CA GLY A 89 3.78 6.14 2.34
C GLY A 89 2.39 5.78 1.80
N MET A 90 1.42 5.50 2.67
CA MET A 90 0.03 5.26 2.27
C MET A 90 -0.61 6.49 1.61
N LEU A 91 -0.37 7.68 2.14
CA LEU A 91 -0.89 8.93 1.60
C LEU A 91 -0.41 9.19 0.16
N CYS A 92 0.80 8.76 -0.21
CA CYS A 92 1.32 8.90 -1.57
C CYS A 92 0.46 8.20 -2.63
N PHE A 93 -0.30 7.15 -2.27
CA PHE A 93 -1.17 6.44 -3.19
C PHE A 93 -2.55 7.10 -3.36
N ILE A 94 -2.94 7.99 -2.44
CA ILE A 94 -4.26 8.64 -2.48
C ILE A 94 -4.48 9.46 -3.75
N PRO A 95 -3.55 10.34 -4.20
CA PRO A 95 -3.73 11.09 -5.44
C PRO A 95 -3.97 10.19 -6.66
N PHE A 96 -3.22 9.08 -6.75
CA PHE A 96 -3.37 8.09 -7.82
C PHE A 96 -4.75 7.42 -7.77
N MET A 97 -5.18 6.95 -6.59
CA MET A 97 -6.48 6.29 -6.43
C MET A 97 -7.65 7.22 -6.74
N ILE A 98 -7.57 8.49 -6.29
CA ILE A 98 -8.59 9.50 -6.59
C ILE A 98 -8.64 9.78 -8.09
N TYR A 99 -7.49 9.94 -8.75
CA TYR A 99 -7.43 10.19 -10.19
C TYR A 99 -8.12 9.08 -10.98
N VAL A 100 -7.76 7.82 -10.69
CA VAL A 100 -8.32 6.67 -11.41
C VAL A 100 -9.80 6.47 -11.11
N ASN A 101 -10.26 6.66 -9.87
CA ASN A 101 -11.64 6.35 -9.50
C ASN A 101 -12.64 7.46 -9.86
N LEU A 102 -12.20 8.73 -9.89
CA LEU A 102 -13.09 9.86 -10.19
C LEU A 102 -13.04 10.30 -11.66
N PHE A 103 -11.90 10.17 -12.34
CA PHE A 103 -11.73 10.74 -13.68
C PHE A 103 -11.66 9.70 -14.80
N LEU A 104 -11.54 8.40 -14.48
CA LEU A 104 -11.39 7.31 -15.45
C LEU A 104 -12.54 6.29 -15.35
#